data_AF-A0A354CUW3-F1
#
_entry.id   AF-A0A354CUW3-F1
#
_cell.length_a   1.000
_cell.length_b   1.000
_cell.length_c   1.000
_cell.angle_alpha   90.00
_cell.angle_beta   90.00
_cell.angle_gamma   90.00
#
_symmetry.space_group_name_H-M   'P 1'
#
loop_
_entity.id
_entity.type
_entity.pdbx_description
1 polymer ?
#
loop_
_entity_poly.entity_id
_entity_poly.type
_entity_poly.pdbx_seq_one_letter_code
_entity_poly.pdbx_strand_id
1 'polypeptide(L)'
;KLFGMGQYQIPLLNLKGAVLPLEQRNSQVTVPFLVSSKGYGMLWNNPATGEAAFGTNITKWTADESDMVDYWITAADTPAQLVCNYTECVGRAPVMSGDYLGLWQCKLRYRTPDEVLQVARKYKELGIKLDVIVIDFFHWPYQGDWRFDEKYWSREAVKAMTDELHGMGTKVMVSVWPSVDNRSENYYEMEQKGLLSATDTGSAQTYDYQGDCGTVDFFNPEAQELVWDRCKRNYREWGIDLFWLDNSEPDSAAYDFDNLRYYTGRGSKVGCEYPKKYVEAFYNGMAAEGDFDSVNLVRSAWVGSQKYRALVWTGDIQANFESFKDQVIAGQNMGLAGIPWWTTDIGG
;
A
#
# COMPACT_ATOMS: atom_id res chain seq x y z
N LYS A 1 17.29 22.06 9.17
CA LYS A 1 16.85 20.66 9.38
C LYS A 1 15.84 20.34 8.28
N LEU A 2 15.78 19.07 7.87
CA LEU A 2 14.93 18.57 6.79
C LEU A 2 14.16 17.35 7.29
N PHE A 3 12.89 17.24 6.94
CA PHE A 3 11.96 16.21 7.40
C PHE A 3 11.01 15.80 6.24
N GLY A 4 10.17 14.79 6.44
CA GLY A 4 9.23 14.32 5.43
C GLY A 4 9.81 13.17 4.62
N MET A 5 9.68 13.21 3.29
CA MET A 5 10.19 12.20 2.35
C MET A 5 9.53 10.82 2.40
N GLY A 6 8.71 10.54 3.41
CA GLY A 6 7.95 9.30 3.56
C GLY A 6 8.53 8.43 4.66
N GLN A 7 8.68 7.13 4.38
CA GLN A 7 9.12 6.11 5.31
C GLN A 7 10.43 5.49 4.85
N TYR A 8 11.43 5.55 5.71
CA TYR A 8 12.73 4.91 5.51
C TYR A 8 13.14 4.24 6.82
N GLN A 9 13.70 3.04 6.72
CA GLN A 9 14.23 2.27 7.86
C GLN A 9 15.59 2.81 8.31
N ILE A 10 15.60 4.06 8.77
CA ILE A 10 16.79 4.77 9.22
C ILE A 10 16.52 5.52 10.54
N PRO A 11 17.50 5.59 11.46
CA PRO A 11 17.34 6.23 12.76
C PRO A 11 17.45 7.77 12.68
N LEU A 12 16.97 8.40 11.60
CA LEU A 12 17.15 9.82 11.31
C LEU A 12 15.82 10.55 11.09
N LEU A 13 15.37 11.29 12.10
CA LEU A 13 14.24 12.22 11.93
C LEU A 13 14.64 13.44 11.09
N ASN A 14 15.80 14.05 11.40
CA ASN A 14 16.37 15.11 10.57
C ASN A 14 17.19 14.50 9.44
N LEU A 15 16.66 14.55 8.23
CA LEU A 15 17.23 13.97 7.02
C LEU A 15 18.43 14.76 6.46
N LYS A 16 18.80 15.89 7.06
CA LYS A 16 19.97 16.66 6.61
C LYS A 16 21.24 15.81 6.80
N GLY A 17 21.99 15.64 5.72
CA GLY A 17 23.18 14.77 5.66
C GLY A 17 22.89 13.36 5.15
N ALA A 18 21.63 12.97 4.99
CA ALA A 18 21.24 11.69 4.43
C ALA A 18 21.20 11.72 2.90
N VAL A 19 21.28 10.53 2.31
CA VAL A 19 21.00 10.25 0.90
C VAL A 19 19.88 9.23 0.91
N LEU A 20 18.77 9.56 0.25
CA LEU A 20 17.58 8.71 0.21
C LEU A 20 17.38 8.21 -1.22
N PRO A 21 17.31 6.89 -1.43
CA PRO A 21 16.86 6.38 -2.71
C PRO A 21 15.38 6.75 -2.91
N LEU A 22 15.03 7.14 -4.12
CA LEU A 22 13.66 7.41 -4.54
C LEU A 22 13.16 6.16 -5.24
N GLU A 23 12.60 5.23 -4.47
CA GLU A 23 12.12 3.94 -4.93
C GLU A 23 11.17 3.34 -3.89
N GLN A 24 10.33 2.40 -4.32
CA GLN A 24 9.42 1.67 -3.42
C GLN A 24 10.01 0.28 -3.19
N ARG A 25 10.16 -0.11 -1.92
CA ARG A 25 10.63 -1.45 -1.50
C ARG A 25 9.86 -1.88 -0.27
N ASN A 26 9.80 -3.18 0.00
CA ASN A 26 9.22 -3.64 1.26
C ASN A 26 9.88 -2.88 2.43
N SER A 27 9.05 -2.31 3.29
CA SER A 27 9.39 -1.40 4.41
C SER A 27 9.90 0.01 4.08
N GLN A 28 10.02 0.39 2.80
CA GLN A 28 10.40 1.73 2.34
C GLN A 28 9.31 2.36 1.46
N VAL A 29 8.88 3.56 1.83
CA VAL A 29 7.85 4.32 1.10
C VAL A 29 8.36 5.70 0.74
N THR A 30 8.62 5.92 -0.54
CA THR A 30 9.06 7.22 -1.05
C THR A 30 7.83 8.12 -1.27
N VAL A 31 7.68 9.16 -0.45
CA VAL A 31 6.71 10.25 -0.66
C VAL A 31 7.48 11.56 -0.65
N PRO A 32 7.95 12.05 -1.82
CA PRO A 32 9.04 13.02 -1.90
C PRO A 32 8.58 14.48 -1.68
N PHE A 33 7.88 14.70 -0.56
CA PHE A 33 7.58 16.01 0.00
C PHE A 33 8.49 16.28 1.20
N LEU A 34 9.38 17.24 1.03
CA LEU A 34 10.35 17.68 2.02
C LEU A 34 9.81 18.86 2.82
N VAL A 35 9.92 18.83 4.15
CA VAL A 35 9.63 19.96 5.04
C VAL A 35 10.93 20.50 5.62
N SER A 36 11.20 21.80 5.41
CA SER A 36 12.42 22.46 5.87
C SER A 36 12.17 23.36 7.08
N SER A 37 13.07 23.32 8.04
CA SER A 37 13.06 24.25 9.18
C SER A 37 13.33 25.70 8.80
N LYS A 38 13.53 26.01 7.52
CA LYS A 38 13.65 27.37 6.98
C LYS A 38 12.31 27.97 6.53
N GLY A 39 11.18 27.29 6.81
CA GLY A 39 9.84 27.80 6.49
C GLY A 39 9.39 27.52 5.06
N TYR A 40 9.89 26.44 4.44
CA TYR A 40 9.43 26.00 3.13
C TYR A 40 9.22 24.50 3.06
N GLY A 41 8.31 24.08 2.19
CA GLY A 41 8.09 22.70 1.77
C GLY A 41 8.37 22.56 0.27
N MET A 42 8.91 21.41 -0.15
CA MET A 42 9.22 21.13 -1.55
C MET A 42 8.74 19.73 -1.91
N LEU A 43 7.86 19.64 -2.89
CA LEU A 43 7.47 18.40 -3.54
C LEU A 43 8.35 18.21 -4.78
N TRP A 44 9.03 17.08 -4.87
CA TRP A 44 9.59 16.59 -6.12
C TRP A 44 8.48 15.88 -6.90
N ASN A 45 7.93 16.53 -7.92
CA ASN A 45 6.77 16.03 -8.65
C ASN A 45 7.20 15.13 -9.81
N ASN A 46 7.94 14.07 -9.50
CA ASN A 46 8.49 13.16 -10.49
C ASN A 46 8.46 11.72 -9.94
N PRO A 47 7.74 10.79 -10.61
CA PRO A 47 7.59 9.40 -10.15
C PRO A 47 8.76 8.49 -10.54
N ALA A 48 9.78 9.03 -11.20
CA ALA A 48 10.98 8.30 -11.57
C ALA A 48 11.72 7.76 -10.35
N THR A 49 12.42 6.64 -10.53
CA THR A 49 13.42 6.23 -9.56
C THR A 49 14.58 7.21 -9.53
N GLY A 50 15.38 7.17 -8.47
CA GLY A 50 16.60 7.95 -8.39
C GLY A 50 17.02 8.23 -6.96
N GLU A 51 17.40 9.47 -6.66
CA GLU A 51 18.03 9.81 -5.40
C GLU A 51 17.77 11.25 -4.95
N ALA A 52 17.52 11.45 -3.66
CA ALA A 52 17.55 12.73 -2.98
C ALA A 52 18.72 12.80 -1.98
N ALA A 53 19.76 13.58 -2.32
CA ALA A 53 20.93 13.78 -1.48
C ALA A 53 20.84 15.12 -0.74
N PHE A 54 20.80 15.08 0.60
CA PHE A 54 20.68 16.26 1.47
C PHE A 54 22.01 16.66 2.12
N GLY A 55 23.09 16.60 1.35
CA GLY A 55 24.46 16.89 1.78
C GLY A 55 24.63 18.25 2.47
N THR A 56 25.67 18.37 3.30
CA THR A 56 25.98 19.60 4.03
C THR A 56 26.45 20.73 3.11
N ASN A 57 27.02 20.39 1.96
CA ASN A 57 27.51 21.29 0.92
C ASN A 57 26.49 21.51 -0.21
N ILE A 58 25.79 20.46 -0.65
CA ILE A 58 24.90 20.46 -1.82
C ILE A 58 23.63 19.69 -1.47
N THR A 59 22.48 20.17 -1.95
CA THR A 59 21.24 19.40 -2.02
C THR A 59 20.95 19.08 -3.48
N LYS A 60 20.80 17.79 -3.81
CA LYS A 60 20.63 17.29 -5.17
C LYS A 60 19.46 16.32 -5.24
N TRP A 61 18.65 16.48 -6.27
CA TRP A 61 17.60 15.55 -6.66
C TRP A 61 17.97 14.97 -8.02
N THR A 62 17.86 13.66 -8.17
CA THR A 62 18.17 12.94 -9.40
C THR A 62 16.98 12.05 -9.73
N ALA A 63 16.54 12.10 -10.99
CA ALA A 63 15.66 11.10 -11.58
C ALA A 63 16.48 10.30 -12.58
N ASP A 64 16.40 8.98 -12.53
CA ASP A 64 17.14 8.08 -13.43
C ASP A 64 16.63 8.21 -14.86
N GLU A 65 15.31 8.33 -15.02
CA GLU A 65 14.67 8.54 -16.32
C GLU A 65 13.49 9.53 -16.20
N SER A 66 13.54 10.65 -16.93
CA SER A 66 12.43 11.59 -16.96
C SER A 66 12.47 12.49 -18.19
N ASP A 67 11.31 12.96 -18.64
CA ASP A 67 11.21 13.88 -19.78
C ASP A 67 11.48 15.33 -19.36
N MET A 68 11.20 15.67 -18.10
CA MET A 68 11.37 17.01 -17.55
C MET A 68 11.60 16.98 -16.04
N VAL A 69 12.22 18.05 -15.54
CA VAL A 69 12.29 18.31 -14.10
C VAL A 69 11.05 19.07 -13.68
N ASP A 70 10.28 18.51 -12.74
CA ASP A 70 9.09 19.15 -12.17
C ASP A 70 9.13 19.07 -10.63
N TYR A 71 8.88 20.21 -10.01
CA TYR A 71 8.83 20.35 -8.56
C TYR A 71 7.91 21.51 -8.17
N TRP A 72 7.32 21.39 -6.99
CA TRP A 72 6.46 22.41 -6.40
C TRP A 72 7.04 22.87 -5.07
N ILE A 73 7.02 24.17 -4.82
CA ILE A 73 7.53 24.76 -3.57
C ILE A 73 6.46 25.62 -2.91
N THR A 74 6.41 25.57 -1.59
CA THR A 74 5.55 26.43 -0.77
C THR A 74 6.31 26.99 0.41
N ALA A 75 5.90 28.16 0.89
CA ALA A 75 6.48 28.81 2.05
C ALA A 75 5.39 29.19 3.05
N ALA A 76 5.69 29.01 4.33
CA ALA A 76 4.80 29.38 5.43
C ALA A 76 5.57 29.46 6.75
N ASP A 77 5.00 30.17 7.72
CA ASP A 77 5.63 30.38 9.03
C ASP A 77 5.62 29.15 9.94
N THR A 78 4.75 28.17 9.65
CA THR A 78 4.60 26.96 10.49
C THR A 78 4.60 25.67 9.67
N PRO A 79 5.13 24.56 10.21
CA PRO A 79 5.06 23.25 9.55
C PRO A 79 3.62 22.80 9.24
N ALA A 80 2.67 23.11 10.11
CA ALA A 80 1.26 22.80 9.88
C ALA A 80 0.73 23.44 8.59
N GLN A 81 1.03 24.73 8.38
CA GLN A 81 0.62 25.42 7.16
C GLN A 81 1.33 24.88 5.90
N LEU A 82 2.60 24.46 6.01
CA LEU A 82 3.31 23.82 4.89
C LEU A 82 2.61 22.53 4.44
N VAL A 83 2.22 21.67 5.40
CA VAL A 83 1.48 20.43 5.12
C VAL A 83 0.05 20.74 4.62
N CYS A 84 -0.61 21.78 5.13
CA CYS A 84 -1.90 22.24 4.61
C CYS A 84 -1.81 22.67 3.15
N ASN A 85 -0.80 23.47 2.78
CA ASN A 85 -0.58 23.92 1.40
C ASN A 85 -0.28 22.73 0.48
N TYR A 86 0.55 21.78 0.95
CA TYR A 86 0.86 20.57 0.19
C TYR A 86 -0.37 19.71 -0.08
N THR A 87 -1.16 19.42 0.96
CA THR A 87 -2.37 18.59 0.85
C THR A 87 -3.49 19.29 0.08
N GLU A 88 -3.50 20.63 0.01
CA GLU A 88 -4.36 21.36 -0.93
C GLU A 88 -3.99 21.08 -2.40
N CYS A 89 -2.70 20.96 -2.70
CA CYS A 89 -2.20 20.68 -4.04
C CYS A 89 -2.44 19.22 -4.46
N VAL A 90 -2.18 18.25 -3.57
CA VAL A 90 -2.16 16.82 -3.95
C VAL A 90 -3.39 16.03 -3.51
N GLY A 91 -4.27 16.64 -2.70
CA GLY A 91 -5.47 16.04 -2.13
C GLY A 91 -5.39 15.86 -0.62
N ARG A 92 -6.51 16.12 0.07
CA ARG A 92 -6.63 15.95 1.52
C ARG A 92 -7.11 14.54 1.84
N ALA A 93 -6.58 13.96 2.92
CA ALA A 93 -7.17 12.75 3.48
C ALA A 93 -8.59 13.04 3.95
N PRO A 94 -9.56 12.14 3.73
CA PRO A 94 -10.87 12.25 4.34
C PRO A 94 -10.79 12.01 5.85
N VAL A 95 -11.90 12.19 6.55
CA VAL A 95 -12.03 11.75 7.94
C VAL A 95 -12.19 10.23 7.95
N MET A 96 -11.42 9.54 8.79
CA MET A 96 -11.57 8.10 8.99
C MET A 96 -12.85 7.83 9.79
N SER A 97 -13.65 6.85 9.37
CA SER A 97 -14.83 6.43 10.13
C SER A 97 -14.42 5.96 11.54
N GLY A 98 -15.24 6.29 12.53
CA GLY A 98 -15.04 5.85 13.91
C GLY A 98 -15.05 4.32 14.07
N ASP A 99 -15.65 3.61 13.11
CA ASP A 99 -15.70 2.15 13.06
C ASP A 99 -14.32 1.50 12.84
N TYR A 100 -13.31 2.28 12.45
CA TYR A 100 -11.97 1.80 12.14
C TYR A 100 -10.91 2.30 13.12
N LEU A 101 -11.29 3.05 14.16
CA LEU A 101 -10.34 3.66 15.10
C LEU A 101 -10.03 2.80 16.34
N GLY A 102 -10.69 1.65 16.50
CA GLY A 102 -10.43 0.71 17.58
C GLY A 102 -9.37 -0.34 17.24
N LEU A 103 -9.54 -1.55 17.79
CA LEU A 103 -8.57 -2.63 17.65
C LEU A 103 -8.70 -3.37 16.32
N TRP A 104 -7.56 -3.57 15.66
CA TRP A 104 -7.41 -4.39 14.47
C TRP A 104 -6.64 -5.66 14.83
N GLN A 105 -7.28 -6.83 14.70
CA GLN A 105 -6.65 -8.12 14.97
C GLN A 105 -6.18 -8.77 13.66
N CYS A 106 -4.87 -9.00 13.56
CA CYS A 106 -4.24 -9.74 12.48
C CYS A 106 -3.21 -10.73 13.04
N LYS A 107 -2.84 -11.73 12.26
CA LYS A 107 -1.61 -12.52 12.39
C LYS A 107 -1.31 -13.16 11.04
N LEU A 108 -0.09 -13.67 10.90
CA LEU A 108 0.28 -14.60 9.82
C LEU A 108 0.20 -16.05 10.32
N ARG A 109 -0.85 -16.83 10.03
CA ARG A 109 -2.14 -16.48 9.39
C ARG A 109 -3.31 -17.27 9.96
N TYR A 110 -4.52 -16.74 9.86
CA TYR A 110 -5.76 -17.52 10.03
C TYR A 110 -6.04 -18.31 8.75
N ARG A 111 -6.34 -19.60 8.87
CA ARG A 111 -6.39 -20.52 7.71
C ARG A 111 -7.79 -20.97 7.31
N THR A 112 -8.80 -20.77 8.17
CA THR A 112 -10.19 -21.15 7.93
C THR A 112 -11.15 -20.16 8.60
N PRO A 113 -12.44 -20.11 8.17
CA PRO A 113 -13.46 -19.28 8.82
C PRO A 113 -13.62 -19.59 10.32
N ASP A 114 -13.53 -20.87 10.69
CA ASP A 114 -13.62 -21.30 12.10
C ASP A 114 -12.49 -20.72 12.96
N GLU A 115 -11.27 -20.63 12.42
CA GLU A 115 -10.13 -20.06 13.15
C GLU A 115 -10.36 -18.57 13.42
N VAL A 116 -10.90 -17.83 12.44
CA VAL A 116 -11.28 -16.41 12.57
C VAL A 116 -12.37 -16.25 13.64
N LEU A 117 -13.45 -17.04 13.56
CA LEU A 117 -14.55 -16.98 14.52
C LEU A 117 -14.13 -17.36 15.94
N GLN A 118 -13.25 -18.36 16.11
CA GLN A 118 -12.74 -18.72 17.43
C GLN A 118 -12.04 -17.54 18.11
N VAL A 119 -11.23 -16.77 17.36
CA VAL A 119 -10.56 -15.57 17.88
C VAL A 119 -11.56 -14.47 18.19
N ALA A 120 -12.45 -14.12 17.26
CA ALA A 120 -13.44 -13.07 17.46
C ALA A 120 -14.40 -13.38 18.63
N ARG A 121 -14.87 -14.63 18.75
CA ARG A 121 -15.67 -15.09 19.89
C ARG A 121 -14.92 -14.93 21.20
N LYS A 122 -13.60 -15.19 21.22
CA LYS A 122 -12.80 -15.00 22.44
C LYS A 122 -12.67 -13.54 22.82
N TYR A 123 -12.47 -12.63 21.87
CA TYR A 123 -12.51 -11.18 22.11
C TYR A 123 -13.85 -10.76 22.73
N LYS A 124 -14.97 -11.23 22.16
CA LYS A 124 -16.31 -10.96 22.68
C LYS A 124 -16.54 -11.54 24.08
N GLU A 125 -16.11 -12.78 24.34
CA GLU A 125 -16.18 -13.42 25.66
C GLU A 125 -15.43 -12.61 26.72
N LEU A 126 -14.27 -12.05 26.36
CA LEU A 126 -13.44 -11.23 27.24
C LEU A 126 -13.90 -9.78 27.36
N GLY A 127 -14.96 -9.36 26.63
CA GLY A 127 -15.46 -7.99 26.65
C GLY A 127 -14.53 -6.98 25.97
N ILE A 128 -13.64 -7.43 25.08
CA ILE A 128 -12.70 -6.57 24.35
C ILE A 128 -13.32 -6.25 22.98
N LYS A 129 -13.55 -4.96 22.71
CA LYS A 129 -14.10 -4.50 21.42
C LYS A 129 -13.08 -4.74 20.31
N LEU A 130 -13.50 -5.47 19.27
CA LEU A 130 -12.73 -5.72 18.06
C LEU A 130 -13.41 -5.06 16.87
N ASP A 131 -12.74 -4.10 16.23
CA ASP A 131 -13.31 -3.32 15.14
C ASP A 131 -13.01 -3.96 13.78
N VAL A 132 -11.79 -4.48 13.59
CA VAL A 132 -11.40 -5.17 12.36
C VAL A 132 -10.71 -6.49 12.68
N ILE A 133 -11.06 -7.56 11.95
CA ILE A 133 -10.29 -8.80 11.91
C ILE A 133 -9.80 -9.06 10.48
N VAL A 134 -8.54 -9.48 10.33
CA VAL A 134 -7.86 -9.56 9.04
C VAL A 134 -7.60 -11.01 8.64
N ILE A 135 -7.92 -11.35 7.39
CA ILE A 135 -7.58 -12.61 6.73
C ILE A 135 -6.35 -12.36 5.85
N ASP A 136 -5.22 -12.90 6.29
CA ASP A 136 -3.92 -12.76 5.63
C ASP A 136 -3.81 -13.60 4.33
N PHE A 137 -2.73 -13.43 3.60
CA PHE A 137 -2.39 -14.02 2.30
C PHE A 137 -2.47 -15.56 2.23
N PHE A 138 -2.44 -16.09 0.99
CA PHE A 138 -2.56 -17.53 0.68
C PHE A 138 -3.83 -18.20 1.25
N HIS A 139 -4.94 -17.45 1.31
CA HIS A 139 -6.29 -18.00 1.45
C HIS A 139 -6.92 -18.34 0.09
N TRP A 140 -6.19 -18.12 -1.01
CA TRP A 140 -6.56 -18.40 -2.40
C TRP A 140 -5.88 -19.66 -2.95
N PRO A 141 -6.37 -20.25 -4.08
CA PRO A 141 -5.73 -21.40 -4.72
C PRO A 141 -4.37 -21.05 -5.36
N TYR A 142 -4.35 -19.99 -6.18
CA TYR A 142 -3.15 -19.46 -6.84
C TYR A 142 -3.13 -17.92 -6.71
N GLN A 143 -1.94 -17.34 -6.72
CA GLN A 143 -1.78 -15.88 -6.75
C GLN A 143 -2.42 -15.35 -8.04
N GLY A 144 -3.23 -14.30 -7.94
CA GLY A 144 -3.98 -13.73 -9.09
C GLY A 144 -5.37 -14.33 -9.31
N ASP A 145 -5.78 -15.36 -8.57
CA ASP A 145 -7.17 -15.84 -8.65
C ASP A 145 -8.15 -14.85 -8.00
N TRP A 146 -7.68 -14.08 -7.01
CA TRP A 146 -8.47 -13.13 -6.22
C TRP A 146 -9.81 -13.69 -5.77
N ARG A 147 -9.77 -14.89 -5.18
CA ARG A 147 -10.89 -15.55 -4.50
C ARG A 147 -10.37 -16.44 -3.38
N PHE A 148 -11.27 -16.78 -2.47
CA PHE A 148 -11.05 -17.84 -1.50
C PHE A 148 -10.87 -19.22 -2.15
N ASP A 149 -9.96 -20.03 -1.62
CA ASP A 149 -9.90 -21.47 -1.90
C ASP A 149 -11.06 -22.15 -1.17
N GLU A 150 -12.10 -22.51 -1.93
CA GLU A 150 -13.34 -23.10 -1.41
C GLU A 150 -13.13 -24.42 -0.67
N LYS A 151 -11.97 -25.08 -0.82
CA LYS A 151 -11.61 -26.24 0.01
C LYS A 151 -11.53 -25.89 1.50
N TYR A 152 -11.11 -24.67 1.82
CA TYR A 152 -10.90 -24.19 3.19
C TYR A 152 -11.87 -23.07 3.58
N TRP A 153 -12.38 -22.36 2.58
CA TRP A 153 -13.17 -21.13 2.71
C TRP A 153 -14.40 -21.21 1.79
N SER A 154 -15.26 -22.22 1.97
CA SER A 154 -16.48 -22.33 1.17
C SER A 154 -17.35 -21.07 1.31
N ARG A 155 -18.10 -20.74 0.27
CA ARG A 155 -18.95 -19.53 0.25
C ARG A 155 -19.90 -19.47 1.43
N GLU A 156 -20.53 -20.58 1.78
CA GLU A 156 -21.45 -20.67 2.91
C GLU A 156 -20.74 -20.41 4.24
N ALA A 157 -19.54 -20.95 4.42
CA ALA A 157 -18.76 -20.78 5.64
C ALA A 157 -18.23 -19.35 5.79
N VAL A 158 -17.74 -18.74 4.70
CA VAL A 158 -17.33 -17.33 4.67
C VAL A 158 -18.52 -16.44 4.98
N LYS A 159 -19.69 -16.71 4.39
CA LYS A 159 -20.86 -15.87 4.60
C LYS A 159 -21.41 -15.98 6.03
N ALA A 160 -21.45 -17.18 6.58
CA ALA A 160 -21.79 -17.39 7.99
C ALA A 160 -20.81 -16.68 8.93
N MET A 161 -19.51 -16.70 8.61
CA MET A 161 -18.49 -16.01 9.37
C MET A 161 -18.67 -14.48 9.32
N THR A 162 -18.83 -13.90 8.13
CA THR A 162 -18.99 -12.44 7.99
C THR A 162 -20.27 -11.95 8.66
N ASP A 163 -21.38 -12.67 8.49
CA ASP A 163 -22.65 -12.32 9.14
C ASP A 163 -22.54 -12.39 10.69
N GLU A 164 -21.84 -13.39 11.24
CA GLU A 164 -21.60 -13.46 12.69
C GLU A 164 -20.70 -12.32 13.18
N LEU A 165 -19.60 -12.03 12.48
CA LEU A 165 -18.67 -10.93 12.81
C LEU A 165 -19.37 -9.58 12.77
N HIS A 166 -20.19 -9.33 11.74
CA HIS A 166 -21.03 -8.13 11.66
C HIS A 166 -22.02 -8.05 12.82
N GLY A 167 -22.60 -9.18 13.24
CA GLY A 167 -23.41 -9.26 14.47
C GLY A 167 -22.65 -8.98 15.77
N MET A 168 -21.31 -9.02 15.76
CA MET A 168 -20.45 -8.56 16.86
C MET A 168 -20.01 -7.10 16.72
N GLY A 169 -20.33 -6.44 15.59
CA GLY A 169 -19.84 -5.10 15.25
C GLY A 169 -18.40 -5.10 14.73
N THR A 170 -17.89 -6.24 14.26
CA THR A 170 -16.53 -6.41 13.74
C THR A 170 -16.54 -6.49 12.22
N LYS A 171 -15.67 -5.70 11.59
CA LYS A 171 -15.44 -5.66 10.14
C LYS A 171 -14.39 -6.67 9.71
N VAL A 172 -14.48 -7.16 8.48
CA VAL A 172 -13.56 -8.17 7.95
C VAL A 172 -12.73 -7.58 6.82
N MET A 173 -11.42 -7.72 6.94
CA MET A 173 -10.45 -7.34 5.91
C MET A 173 -9.85 -8.59 5.28
N VAL A 174 -9.60 -8.57 3.96
CA VAL A 174 -8.93 -9.65 3.24
C VAL A 174 -7.68 -9.15 2.52
N SER A 175 -6.60 -9.93 2.55
CA SER A 175 -5.38 -9.68 1.77
C SER A 175 -5.65 -9.78 0.27
N VAL A 176 -5.01 -8.92 -0.51
CA VAL A 176 -4.97 -8.92 -1.97
C VAL A 176 -3.53 -8.68 -2.36
N TRP A 177 -2.99 -9.58 -3.17
CA TRP A 177 -1.67 -9.42 -3.78
C TRP A 177 -1.80 -9.01 -5.25
N PRO A 178 -0.87 -8.20 -5.77
CA PRO A 178 -0.81 -7.82 -7.18
C PRO A 178 -0.13 -8.88 -8.05
N SER A 179 0.37 -9.97 -7.45
CA SER A 179 1.02 -11.06 -8.19
C SER A 179 0.00 -11.98 -8.86
N VAL A 180 0.34 -12.48 -10.05
CA VAL A 180 -0.49 -13.39 -10.85
C VAL A 180 0.38 -14.56 -11.30
N ASP A 181 0.17 -15.72 -10.69
CA ASP A 181 0.87 -16.96 -11.03
C ASP A 181 0.43 -17.46 -12.41
N ASN A 182 1.34 -18.05 -13.19
CA ASN A 182 1.03 -18.57 -14.52
C ASN A 182 -0.03 -19.70 -14.54
N ARG A 183 -0.34 -20.30 -13.40
CA ARG A 183 -1.43 -21.28 -13.21
C ARG A 183 -2.76 -20.65 -12.81
N SER A 184 -2.78 -19.35 -12.49
CA SER A 184 -4.02 -18.65 -12.16
C SER A 184 -4.98 -18.68 -13.33
N GLU A 185 -6.27 -18.78 -13.02
CA GLU A 185 -7.31 -18.71 -14.05
C GLU A 185 -7.38 -17.36 -14.77
N ASN A 186 -6.83 -16.30 -14.15
CA ASN A 186 -6.81 -14.95 -14.73
C ASN A 186 -5.53 -14.68 -15.54
N TYR A 187 -4.48 -15.51 -15.41
CA TYR A 187 -3.18 -15.21 -16.03
C TYR A 187 -3.27 -15.06 -17.55
N TYR A 188 -3.83 -16.05 -18.25
CA TYR A 188 -3.89 -16.01 -19.72
C TYR A 188 -4.77 -14.88 -20.27
N GLU A 189 -5.87 -14.55 -19.59
CA GLU A 189 -6.69 -13.39 -19.97
C GLU A 189 -5.88 -12.10 -19.85
N MET A 190 -5.19 -11.92 -18.73
CA MET A 190 -4.40 -10.73 -18.45
C MET A 190 -3.18 -10.61 -19.36
N GLU A 191 -2.50 -11.72 -19.63
CA GLU A 191 -1.36 -11.78 -20.56
C GLU A 191 -1.80 -11.40 -21.98
N GLN A 192 -2.88 -11.99 -22.49
CA GLN A 192 -3.39 -11.71 -23.85
C GLN A 192 -3.84 -10.25 -24.03
N LYS A 193 -4.33 -9.63 -22.96
CA LYS A 193 -4.77 -8.23 -22.94
C LYS A 193 -3.65 -7.24 -22.57
N GLY A 194 -2.46 -7.71 -22.20
CA GLY A 194 -1.35 -6.84 -21.77
C GLY A 194 -1.64 -6.10 -20.46
N LEU A 195 -2.23 -6.79 -19.48
CA LEU A 195 -2.63 -6.25 -18.17
C LEU A 195 -1.61 -6.53 -17.06
N LEU A 196 -0.51 -7.22 -17.38
CA LEU A 196 0.62 -7.47 -16.49
C LEU A 196 1.79 -6.57 -16.89
N SER A 197 2.59 -6.15 -15.91
CA SER A 197 3.87 -5.50 -16.17
C SER A 197 4.79 -6.45 -16.93
N ALA A 198 5.62 -5.90 -17.81
CA ALA A 198 6.57 -6.67 -18.60
C ALA A 198 8.01 -6.37 -18.16
N THR A 199 8.93 -7.22 -18.63
CA THR A 199 10.37 -6.99 -18.57
C THR A 199 10.90 -6.67 -19.96
N ASP A 200 11.76 -5.66 -20.09
CA ASP A 200 12.41 -5.32 -21.37
C ASP A 200 13.36 -6.43 -21.86
N THR A 201 13.98 -7.14 -20.90
CA THR A 201 14.89 -8.26 -21.16
C THR A 201 14.66 -9.38 -20.16
N GLY A 202 14.91 -10.63 -20.58
CA GLY A 202 14.81 -11.80 -19.72
C GLY A 202 13.40 -12.41 -19.65
N SER A 203 13.11 -13.06 -18.53
CA SER A 203 11.81 -13.70 -18.28
C SER A 203 10.77 -12.65 -17.89
N ALA A 204 9.51 -12.86 -18.31
CA ALA A 204 8.37 -12.04 -17.88
C ALA A 204 7.99 -12.23 -16.41
N GLN A 205 8.61 -13.20 -15.73
CA GLN A 205 8.48 -13.37 -14.28
C GLN A 205 9.04 -12.16 -13.54
N THR A 206 8.22 -11.54 -12.69
CA THR A 206 8.60 -10.38 -11.87
C THR A 206 8.66 -10.71 -10.39
N TYR A 207 8.04 -11.82 -9.97
CA TYR A 207 7.98 -12.25 -8.58
C TYR A 207 8.01 -13.79 -8.47
N ASP A 208 8.71 -14.31 -7.47
CA ASP A 208 9.03 -15.75 -7.34
C ASP A 208 8.60 -16.39 -6.01
N TYR A 209 7.95 -15.63 -5.13
CA TYR A 209 7.51 -16.15 -3.84
C TYR A 209 6.33 -17.12 -4.00
N GLN A 210 6.59 -18.42 -3.81
CA GLN A 210 5.60 -19.51 -3.90
C GLN A 210 4.83 -19.57 -5.24
N GLY A 211 5.43 -19.09 -6.33
CA GLY A 211 4.81 -19.11 -7.65
C GLY A 211 5.71 -18.51 -8.73
N ASP A 212 5.40 -18.81 -9.98
CA ASP A 212 5.99 -18.12 -11.14
C ASP A 212 5.04 -17.00 -11.56
N CYS A 213 5.28 -15.79 -11.04
CA CYS A 213 4.30 -14.72 -11.06
C CYS A 213 4.73 -13.53 -11.95
N GLY A 214 3.78 -13.06 -12.74
CA GLY A 214 3.76 -11.68 -13.22
C GLY A 214 3.17 -10.75 -12.15
N THR A 215 3.25 -9.43 -12.39
CA THR A 215 2.67 -8.40 -11.52
C THR A 215 1.62 -7.63 -12.30
N VAL A 216 0.46 -7.36 -11.69
CA VAL A 216 -0.61 -6.54 -12.27
C VAL A 216 -0.06 -5.16 -12.61
N ASP A 217 -0.35 -4.68 -13.81
CA ASP A 217 -0.03 -3.31 -14.20
C ASP A 217 -1.17 -2.35 -13.82
N PHE A 218 -1.17 -1.85 -12.58
CA PHE A 218 -2.18 -0.90 -12.13
C PHE A 218 -2.11 0.47 -12.84
N PHE A 219 -1.10 0.76 -13.66
CA PHE A 219 -1.17 1.95 -14.52
C PHE A 219 -2.17 1.78 -15.66
N ASN A 220 -2.51 0.54 -16.03
CA ASN A 220 -3.51 0.22 -17.05
C ASN A 220 -4.93 0.25 -16.45
N PRO A 221 -5.84 1.14 -16.89
CA PRO A 221 -7.21 1.20 -16.38
C PRO A 221 -8.00 -0.11 -16.56
N GLU A 222 -7.74 -0.88 -17.61
CA GLU A 222 -8.41 -2.17 -17.82
C GLU A 222 -7.95 -3.21 -16.78
N ALA A 223 -6.68 -3.17 -16.36
CA ALA A 223 -6.18 -4.01 -15.29
C ALA A 223 -6.81 -3.62 -13.94
N GLN A 224 -6.93 -2.32 -13.66
CA GLN A 224 -7.63 -1.83 -12.47
C GLN A 224 -9.07 -2.36 -12.39
N GLU A 225 -9.82 -2.23 -13.49
CA GLU A 225 -11.21 -2.68 -13.58
C GLU A 225 -11.33 -4.20 -13.40
N LEU A 226 -10.47 -4.98 -14.07
CA LEU A 226 -10.49 -6.43 -14.00
C LEU A 226 -10.24 -6.93 -12.57
N VAL A 227 -9.19 -6.43 -11.90
CA VAL A 227 -8.85 -6.86 -10.54
C VAL A 227 -9.96 -6.46 -9.55
N TRP A 228 -10.49 -5.24 -9.67
CA TRP A 228 -11.60 -4.80 -8.83
C TRP A 228 -12.83 -5.69 -9.02
N ASP A 229 -13.21 -6.00 -10.26
CA ASP A 229 -14.36 -6.85 -10.57
C ASP A 229 -14.21 -8.27 -9.96
N ARG A 230 -13.01 -8.87 -10.03
CA ARG A 230 -12.74 -10.16 -9.37
C ARG A 230 -12.88 -10.04 -7.84
N CYS A 231 -12.26 -9.03 -7.23
CA CYS A 231 -12.34 -8.83 -5.79
C CYS A 231 -13.76 -8.52 -5.31
N LYS A 232 -14.54 -7.77 -6.10
CA LYS A 232 -15.94 -7.50 -5.81
C LYS A 232 -16.75 -8.80 -5.78
N ARG A 233 -16.70 -9.60 -6.85
CA ARG A 233 -17.49 -10.83 -6.99
C ARG A 233 -17.12 -11.90 -5.96
N ASN A 234 -15.84 -11.99 -5.62
CA ASN A 234 -15.31 -13.07 -4.79
C ASN A 234 -15.13 -12.72 -3.31
N TYR A 235 -15.13 -11.43 -2.95
CA TYR A 235 -14.96 -10.97 -1.57
C TYR A 235 -16.08 -10.04 -1.10
N ARG A 236 -16.34 -8.92 -1.80
CA ARG A 236 -17.36 -7.94 -1.37
C ARG A 236 -18.76 -8.56 -1.32
N GLU A 237 -19.14 -9.27 -2.37
CA GLU A 237 -20.44 -9.97 -2.43
C GLU A 237 -20.56 -11.10 -1.38
N TRP A 238 -19.45 -11.51 -0.75
CA TRP A 238 -19.40 -12.53 0.30
C TRP A 238 -19.38 -11.89 1.70
N GLY A 239 -19.47 -10.55 1.79
CA GLY A 239 -19.54 -9.81 3.04
C GLY A 239 -18.19 -9.33 3.59
N ILE A 240 -17.11 -9.40 2.80
CA ILE A 240 -15.85 -8.75 3.17
C ILE A 240 -16.01 -7.23 3.04
N ASP A 241 -15.56 -6.49 4.05
CA ASP A 241 -15.72 -5.04 4.12
C ASP A 241 -14.51 -4.31 3.52
N LEU A 242 -13.30 -4.75 3.85
CA LEU A 242 -12.06 -3.99 3.60
C LEU A 242 -11.03 -4.82 2.85
N PHE A 243 -10.07 -4.14 2.21
CA PHE A 243 -8.94 -4.79 1.55
C PHE A 243 -7.61 -4.38 2.16
N TRP A 244 -6.77 -5.39 2.32
CA TRP A 244 -5.35 -5.25 2.58
C TRP A 244 -4.60 -5.43 1.26
N LEU A 245 -4.20 -4.31 0.66
CA LEU A 245 -3.48 -4.23 -0.60
C LEU A 245 -1.99 -4.38 -0.30
N ASP A 246 -1.58 -5.62 -0.13
CA ASP A 246 -0.22 -6.00 0.25
C ASP A 246 0.69 -6.14 -0.98
N ASN A 247 2.01 -6.16 -0.77
CA ASN A 247 3.01 -6.06 -1.84
C ASN A 247 2.77 -4.85 -2.77
N SER A 248 2.36 -3.71 -2.21
CA SER A 248 1.92 -2.56 -3.02
C SER A 248 3.04 -1.72 -3.64
N GLU A 249 4.32 -2.04 -3.42
CA GLU A 249 5.45 -1.30 -3.99
C GLU A 249 5.53 -1.29 -5.52
N PRO A 250 5.47 -2.42 -6.27
CA PRO A 250 5.28 -3.82 -5.85
C PRO A 250 6.57 -4.57 -5.50
N ASP A 251 6.48 -5.55 -4.59
CA ASP A 251 7.62 -6.42 -4.28
C ASP A 251 8.01 -7.24 -5.51
N SER A 252 9.31 -7.40 -5.72
CA SER A 252 9.85 -7.99 -6.96
C SER A 252 11.01 -8.90 -6.63
N ALA A 253 11.18 -9.98 -7.40
CA ALA A 253 12.30 -10.91 -7.23
C ALA A 253 13.66 -10.21 -7.34
N ALA A 254 13.74 -9.22 -8.23
CA ALA A 254 14.80 -8.24 -8.31
C ALA A 254 14.21 -6.84 -8.51
N TYR A 255 14.76 -5.85 -7.81
CA TYR A 255 14.34 -4.45 -7.93
C TYR A 255 15.08 -3.75 -9.10
N ASP A 256 15.00 -4.36 -10.28
CA ASP A 256 15.60 -3.86 -11.52
C ASP A 256 14.61 -2.94 -12.25
N PHE A 257 14.37 -1.76 -11.67
CA PHE A 257 13.33 -0.84 -12.14
C PHE A 257 13.49 -0.41 -13.60
N ASP A 258 14.71 -0.34 -14.13
CA ASP A 258 14.96 -0.04 -15.53
C ASP A 258 14.53 -1.17 -16.46
N ASN A 259 14.56 -2.42 -16.00
CA ASN A 259 14.09 -3.57 -16.77
C ASN A 259 12.56 -3.73 -16.73
N LEU A 260 11.87 -3.15 -15.76
CA LEU A 260 10.40 -3.20 -15.66
C LEU A 260 9.72 -2.23 -16.62
N ARG A 261 8.58 -2.64 -17.19
CA ARG A 261 7.74 -1.82 -18.06
C ARG A 261 6.27 -1.90 -17.67
N TYR A 262 5.69 -0.73 -17.46
CA TYR A 262 4.27 -0.51 -17.21
C TYR A 262 3.61 0.23 -18.38
N TYR A 263 2.29 0.32 -18.33
CA TYR A 263 1.41 0.92 -19.33
C TYR A 263 1.80 2.36 -19.68
N THR A 264 2.25 3.12 -18.68
CA THR A 264 2.63 4.53 -18.84
C THR A 264 4.13 4.77 -19.00
N GLY A 265 4.98 3.73 -18.91
CA GLY A 265 6.43 3.89 -19.04
C GLY A 265 7.26 2.81 -18.34
N ARG A 266 8.58 2.93 -18.44
CA ARG A 266 9.52 2.07 -17.73
C ARG A 266 9.44 2.31 -16.22
N GLY A 267 9.74 1.29 -15.41
CA GLY A 267 9.76 1.39 -13.95
C GLY A 267 10.71 2.48 -13.45
N SER A 268 11.86 2.67 -14.10
CA SER A 268 12.81 3.77 -13.87
C SER A 268 12.18 5.17 -13.99
N LYS A 269 11.11 5.30 -14.78
CA LYS A 269 10.45 6.59 -15.08
C LYS A 269 9.17 6.82 -14.28
N VAL A 270 8.42 5.76 -13.96
CA VAL A 270 7.08 5.89 -13.35
C VAL A 270 6.90 5.06 -12.07
N GLY A 271 7.85 4.19 -11.73
CA GLY A 271 7.68 3.13 -10.74
C GLY A 271 7.27 3.61 -9.35
N CYS A 272 7.73 4.79 -8.91
CA CYS A 272 7.34 5.28 -7.59
C CYS A 272 5.84 5.54 -7.45
N GLU A 273 5.11 5.78 -8.55
CA GLU A 273 3.66 6.01 -8.53
C GLU A 273 2.82 4.73 -8.43
N TYR A 274 3.39 3.54 -8.68
CA TYR A 274 2.65 2.27 -8.67
C TYR A 274 1.71 2.07 -7.46
N PRO A 275 2.16 2.22 -6.19
CA PRO A 275 1.29 2.03 -5.02
C PRO A 275 0.04 2.91 -5.02
N LYS A 276 0.17 4.14 -5.54
CA LYS A 276 -0.98 5.06 -5.67
C LYS A 276 -1.99 4.52 -6.66
N LYS A 277 -1.54 3.94 -7.78
CA LYS A 277 -2.43 3.34 -8.78
C LYS A 277 -3.13 2.09 -8.27
N TYR A 278 -2.45 1.31 -7.45
CA TYR A 278 -3.06 0.15 -6.81
C TYR A 278 -4.20 0.55 -5.86
N VAL A 279 -3.96 1.49 -4.94
CA VAL A 279 -5.02 1.94 -4.02
C VAL A 279 -6.12 2.74 -4.74
N GLU A 280 -5.78 3.49 -5.79
CA GLU A 280 -6.74 4.20 -6.64
C GLU A 280 -7.76 3.25 -7.28
N ALA A 281 -7.32 2.07 -7.75
CA ALA A 281 -8.20 1.07 -8.34
C ALA A 281 -9.29 0.61 -7.35
N PHE A 282 -8.91 0.27 -6.13
CA PHE A 282 -9.83 -0.21 -5.10
C PHE A 282 -10.71 0.90 -4.54
N TYR A 283 -10.15 2.09 -4.33
CA TYR A 283 -10.92 3.27 -3.92
C TYR A 283 -12.01 3.61 -4.94
N ASN A 284 -11.68 3.66 -6.23
CA ASN A 284 -12.65 3.98 -7.28
C ASN A 284 -13.74 2.91 -7.39
N GLY A 285 -13.35 1.64 -7.25
CA GLY A 285 -14.27 0.52 -7.19
C GLY A 285 -15.29 0.64 -6.06
N MET A 286 -14.82 0.87 -4.83
CA MET A 286 -15.68 1.08 -3.66
C MET A 286 -16.57 2.31 -3.81
N ALA A 287 -16.01 3.42 -4.28
CA ALA A 287 -16.76 4.66 -4.51
C ALA A 287 -17.90 4.46 -5.53
N ALA A 288 -17.70 3.63 -6.55
CA ALA A 288 -18.73 3.28 -7.51
C ALA A 288 -19.87 2.43 -6.90
N GLU A 289 -19.60 1.73 -5.80
CA GLU A 289 -20.63 1.06 -4.97
C GLU A 289 -21.31 2.00 -3.97
N GLY A 290 -20.90 3.27 -3.92
CA GLY A 290 -21.35 4.24 -2.92
C GLY A 290 -20.68 4.07 -1.55
N ASP A 291 -19.63 3.26 -1.46
CA ASP A 291 -18.83 3.09 -0.26
C ASP A 291 -17.72 4.14 -0.21
N PHE A 292 -17.97 5.17 0.59
CA PHE A 292 -17.02 6.24 0.84
C PHE A 292 -16.49 6.18 2.27
N ASP A 293 -16.57 5.05 2.98
CA ASP A 293 -16.05 4.98 4.34
C ASP A 293 -14.89 3.99 4.46
N SER A 294 -14.91 2.92 3.67
CA SER A 294 -13.91 1.85 3.69
C SER A 294 -12.47 2.33 3.59
N VAL A 295 -11.61 1.69 4.38
CA VAL A 295 -10.17 1.91 4.45
C VAL A 295 -9.45 0.80 3.71
N ASN A 296 -8.40 1.17 2.96
CA ASN A 296 -7.47 0.21 2.36
C ASN A 296 -6.17 0.22 3.16
N LEU A 297 -5.75 -0.94 3.69
CA LEU A 297 -4.44 -1.11 4.29
C LEU A 297 -3.42 -1.32 3.16
N VAL A 298 -2.40 -0.47 3.03
CA VAL A 298 -1.43 -0.49 1.91
C VAL A 298 0.01 -0.48 2.43
N ARG A 299 0.93 -1.22 1.79
CA ARG A 299 2.32 -1.32 2.27
C ARG A 299 3.18 -0.13 1.86
N SER A 300 2.74 0.52 0.79
CA SER A 300 3.43 1.61 0.12
C SER A 300 2.41 2.62 -0.40
N ALA A 301 2.91 3.81 -0.71
CA ALA A 301 2.15 4.97 -1.10
C ALA A 301 3.02 5.90 -1.93
N TRP A 302 2.38 6.82 -2.62
CA TRP A 302 3.06 7.92 -3.30
C TRP A 302 2.27 9.21 -3.11
N VAL A 303 2.71 10.27 -3.79
CA VAL A 303 2.12 11.61 -3.73
C VAL A 303 0.62 11.57 -4.02
N GLY A 304 -0.19 11.96 -3.03
CA GLY A 304 -1.65 12.01 -3.14
C GLY A 304 -2.37 10.72 -2.76
N SER A 305 -1.69 9.63 -2.39
CA SER A 305 -2.33 8.39 -1.95
C SER A 305 -3.31 8.59 -0.78
N GLN A 306 -3.08 9.58 0.08
CA GLN A 306 -3.92 9.87 1.24
C GLN A 306 -5.38 10.19 0.89
N LYS A 307 -5.66 10.71 -0.30
CA LYS A 307 -7.04 11.01 -0.72
C LYS A 307 -7.84 9.76 -1.09
N TYR A 308 -7.15 8.64 -1.35
CA TYR A 308 -7.72 7.34 -1.70
C TYR A 308 -7.87 6.42 -0.49
N ARG A 309 -7.93 6.98 0.73
CA ARG A 309 -8.17 6.22 1.97
C ARG A 309 -7.10 5.15 2.25
N ALA A 310 -5.86 5.47 1.87
CA ALA A 310 -4.68 4.66 2.14
C ALA A 310 -4.26 4.76 3.60
N LEU A 311 -4.46 3.70 4.38
CA LEU A 311 -3.80 3.48 5.67
C LEU A 311 -2.49 2.75 5.40
N VAL A 312 -1.36 3.44 5.52
CA VAL A 312 -0.04 2.85 5.24
C VAL A 312 0.46 2.09 6.47
N TRP A 313 1.04 0.90 6.29
CA TRP A 313 1.84 0.27 7.35
C TRP A 313 3.29 0.06 6.95
N THR A 314 4.13 -0.25 7.95
CA THR A 314 5.59 -0.24 7.79
C THR A 314 6.21 -1.40 7.02
N GLY A 315 5.41 -2.34 6.52
CA GLY A 315 5.91 -3.56 5.91
C GLY A 315 6.69 -4.44 6.89
N ASP A 316 7.47 -5.36 6.32
CA ASP A 316 8.05 -6.47 7.06
C ASP A 316 9.36 -6.04 7.74
N ILE A 317 9.24 -5.61 8.99
CA ILE A 317 10.37 -5.21 9.84
C ILE A 317 10.77 -6.34 10.79
N GLN A 318 11.88 -6.17 11.50
CA GLN A 318 12.29 -7.15 12.51
C GLN A 318 11.62 -6.87 13.86
N ALA A 319 11.24 -7.94 14.57
CA ALA A 319 10.72 -7.88 15.93
C ALA A 319 11.82 -7.56 16.96
N ASN A 320 12.33 -6.32 16.97
CA ASN A 320 13.34 -5.86 17.93
C ASN A 320 13.20 -4.36 18.27
N PHE A 321 13.91 -3.92 19.31
CA PHE A 321 13.84 -2.53 19.79
C PHE A 321 14.46 -1.49 18.84
N GLU A 322 15.39 -1.91 17.97
CA GLU A 322 16.01 -1.03 16.98
C GLU A 322 14.98 -0.69 15.90
N SER A 323 14.30 -1.69 15.34
CA SER A 323 13.19 -1.52 14.41
C SER A 323 12.04 -0.73 15.04
N PHE A 324 11.69 -0.97 16.31
CA PHE A 324 10.68 -0.15 17.01
C PHE A 324 11.03 1.34 17.01
N LYS A 325 12.29 1.68 17.31
CA LYS A 325 12.75 3.07 17.30
C LYS A 325 12.66 3.69 15.90
N ASP A 326 13.06 2.94 14.87
CA ASP A 326 13.02 3.42 13.49
C ASP A 326 11.57 3.68 13.03
N GLN A 327 10.60 2.88 13.49
CA GLN A 327 9.19 3.08 13.15
C GLN A 327 8.61 4.38 13.73
N VAL A 328 8.99 4.76 14.96
CA VAL A 328 8.56 6.04 15.54
C VAL A 328 9.04 7.22 14.68
N ILE A 329 10.24 7.12 14.11
CA ILE A 329 10.82 8.12 13.22
C ILE A 329 10.14 8.10 11.85
N ALA A 330 9.95 6.91 11.28
CA ALA A 330 9.25 6.72 10.01
C ALA A 330 7.84 7.31 10.03
N GLY A 331 7.04 7.03 11.07
CA GLY A 331 5.68 7.56 11.20
C GLY A 331 5.64 9.09 11.28
N GLN A 332 6.60 9.72 11.96
CA GLN A 332 6.72 11.18 12.00
C GLN A 332 7.04 11.79 10.63
N ASN A 333 7.94 11.16 9.88
CA ASN A 333 8.29 11.59 8.53
C ASN A 333 7.15 11.33 7.53
N MET A 334 6.42 10.21 7.64
CA MET A 334 5.21 9.92 6.86
C MET A 334 4.11 10.96 7.08
N GLY A 335 3.85 11.32 8.34
CA GLY A 335 2.90 12.38 8.67
C GLY A 335 3.27 13.73 8.06
N LEU A 336 4.56 14.11 8.11
CA LEU A 336 5.06 15.33 7.47
C LEU A 336 5.06 15.25 5.94
N ALA A 337 5.16 14.06 5.37
CA ALA A 337 5.00 13.80 3.93
C ALA A 337 3.52 13.81 3.49
N GLY A 338 2.58 14.09 4.39
CA GLY A 338 1.16 14.26 4.10
C GLY A 338 0.35 12.98 4.08
N ILE A 339 0.87 11.88 4.63
CA ILE A 339 0.14 10.63 4.85
C ILE A 339 -0.23 10.53 6.34
N PRO A 340 -1.45 10.95 6.74
CA PRO A 340 -1.85 10.97 8.14
C PRO A 340 -2.32 9.61 8.68
N TRP A 341 -2.72 8.69 7.80
CA TRP A 341 -3.16 7.35 8.17
C TRP A 341 -1.98 6.41 8.03
N TRP A 342 -1.35 6.10 9.16
CA TRP A 342 -0.15 5.29 9.22
C TRP A 342 -0.15 4.41 10.47
N THR A 343 0.36 3.18 10.37
CA THR A 343 0.42 2.21 11.46
C THR A 343 1.61 1.26 11.34
N THR A 344 1.76 0.33 12.28
CA THR A 344 2.80 -0.71 12.30
C THR A 344 2.21 -2.05 12.70
N ASP A 345 2.93 -3.13 12.44
CA ASP A 345 2.69 -4.40 13.13
C ASP A 345 3.16 -4.29 14.58
N ILE A 346 2.23 -4.46 15.53
CA ILE A 346 2.56 -4.39 16.96
C ILE A 346 3.40 -5.63 17.31
N GLY A 347 4.68 -5.40 17.59
CA GLY A 347 5.65 -6.46 17.90
C GLY A 347 6.77 -6.58 16.87
N GLY A 348 6.59 -5.97 15.69
CA GLY A 348 7.45 -6.14 14.53
C GLY A 348 7.10 -7.37 13.72
#